data_AF-A0A3N5HW60-F1
#
_entry.id   AF-A0A3N5HW60-F1
#
_cell.length_a   1.000
_cell.length_b   1.000
_cell.length_c   1.000
_cell.angle_alpha   90.00
_cell.angle_beta   90.00
_cell.angle_gamma   90.00
#
_symmetry.space_group_name_H-M   'P 1'
#
loop_
_entity.id
_entity.type
_entity.pdbx_description
1 polymer ?
#
loop_
_entity_poly.entity_id
_entity_poly.type
_entity_poly.pdbx_seq_one_letter_code
_entity_poly.pdbx_strand_id
1 'polypeptide(L)'
;MVHGRLCASNVVGSGIFTTTGFMARDLGHPGLILSVWFISSLIALAGALSYSELGATLPVAGGEYAYLRRVYGPFVGFLSGWTSFTTGFSAAIAAGAVSFAAYLHRLFPLEDERGTTSSVLALALLWLITGFHLVGVEQAGFSNGR
;
A
#
# COMPACT_ATOMS: atom_id res chain seq x y z
N MET A 1 -3.22 22.12 -10.77
CA MET A 1 -1.77 21.89 -10.59
C MET A 1 -1.40 21.42 -9.18
N VAL A 2 -2.05 21.89 -8.11
CA VAL A 2 -1.75 21.49 -6.72
C VAL A 2 -2.05 20.01 -6.42
N HIS A 3 -3.18 19.49 -6.91
CA HIS A 3 -3.59 18.09 -6.67
C HIS A 3 -2.59 17.05 -7.19
N GLY A 4 -1.97 17.28 -8.37
CA GLY A 4 -1.04 16.32 -8.97
C GLY A 4 0.25 16.11 -8.16
N ARG A 5 0.70 17.14 -7.40
CA ARG A 5 1.87 17.04 -6.54
C ARG A 5 1.63 16.15 -5.32
N LEU A 6 0.41 16.19 -4.77
CA LEU A 6 0.02 15.33 -3.65
C LEU A 6 -0.07 13.86 -4.07
N CYS A 7 -0.56 13.59 -5.29
CA CYS A 7 -0.59 12.24 -5.84
C CYS A 7 0.83 11.68 -6.00
N ALA A 8 1.76 12.48 -6.55
CA ALA A 8 3.14 12.05 -6.70
C ALA A 8 3.80 11.68 -5.36
N SER A 9 3.60 12.48 -4.31
CA SER A 9 4.11 12.15 -2.97
C SER A 9 3.44 10.94 -2.33
N ASN A 10 2.18 10.66 -2.66
CA ASN A 10 1.47 9.48 -2.13
C ASN A 10 1.89 8.18 -2.82
N VAL A 11 2.28 8.23 -4.10
CA VAL A 11 2.72 7.06 -4.87
C VAL A 11 4.16 6.67 -4.52
N VAL A 12 5.02 7.64 -4.20
CA VAL A 12 6.40 7.35 -3.79
C VAL A 12 6.41 6.87 -2.34
N GLY A 13 6.58 5.55 -2.16
CA GLY A 13 6.65 4.91 -0.85
C GLY A 13 7.99 4.22 -0.57
N SER A 14 8.05 3.48 0.54
CA SER A 14 9.23 2.70 0.97
C SER A 14 9.61 1.56 0.02
N GLY A 15 8.73 1.18 -0.90
CA GLY A 15 8.95 0.11 -1.88
C GLY A 15 10.22 0.30 -2.72
N ILE A 16 10.65 1.54 -2.99
CA ILE A 16 11.91 1.77 -3.73
C ILE A 16 13.13 1.18 -3.01
N PHE A 17 13.13 1.13 -1.67
CA PHE A 17 14.21 0.56 -0.89
C PHE A 17 14.00 -0.94 -0.67
N THR A 18 12.80 -1.34 -0.27
CA THR A 18 12.50 -2.72 0.08
C THR A 18 12.48 -3.63 -1.15
N THR A 19 11.69 -3.28 -2.16
CA THR A 19 11.51 -4.09 -3.37
C THR A 19 12.81 -4.16 -4.16
N THR A 20 13.52 -3.05 -4.30
CA THR A 20 14.86 -3.05 -4.92
C THR A 20 15.84 -3.90 -4.12
N GLY A 21 15.77 -3.90 -2.79
CA GLY A 21 16.58 -4.78 -1.94
C GLY A 21 16.31 -6.26 -2.17
N PHE A 22 15.04 -6.65 -2.30
CA PHE A 22 14.68 -8.03 -2.67
C PHE A 22 15.13 -8.39 -4.08
N MET A 23 14.94 -7.48 -5.05
CA MET A 23 15.39 -7.68 -6.42
C MET A 23 16.91 -7.80 -6.50
N ALA A 24 17.66 -7.01 -5.73
CA ALA A 24 19.12 -7.12 -5.66
C ALA A 24 19.57 -8.47 -5.11
N ARG A 25 18.88 -9.01 -4.10
CA ARG A 25 19.14 -10.34 -3.55
C ARG A 25 18.81 -11.45 -4.55
N ASP A 26 17.68 -11.33 -5.24
CA ASP A 26 17.14 -12.44 -6.04
C ASP A 26 17.63 -12.43 -7.50
N LEU A 27 17.84 -11.26 -8.11
CA LEU A 27 18.34 -11.13 -9.50
C LEU A 27 19.85 -10.90 -9.59
N GLY A 28 20.46 -10.23 -8.61
CA GLY A 28 21.91 -9.97 -8.57
C GLY A 28 22.51 -9.09 -9.69
N HIS A 29 21.71 -8.69 -10.70
CA HIS A 29 22.19 -7.92 -11.86
C HIS A 29 21.49 -6.57 -12.00
N PRO A 30 22.21 -5.43 -11.97
CA PRO A 30 21.61 -4.09 -11.96
C PRO A 30 20.78 -3.80 -13.22
N GLY A 31 21.22 -4.28 -14.39
CA GLY A 31 20.48 -4.12 -15.64
C GLY A 31 19.12 -4.83 -15.63
N LEU A 32 18.99 -5.97 -14.95
CA LEU A 32 17.70 -6.67 -14.83
C LEU A 32 16.77 -5.91 -13.88
N ILE A 33 17.30 -5.41 -12.76
CA ILE A 33 16.55 -4.60 -11.79
C ILE A 33 15.97 -3.36 -12.47
N LEU A 34 16.79 -2.63 -13.23
CA LEU A 34 16.34 -1.45 -13.99
C LEU A 34 15.30 -1.80 -15.06
N SER A 35 15.46 -2.94 -15.73
CA SER A 35 14.49 -3.40 -16.74
C SER A 35 13.13 -3.71 -16.11
N VAL A 36 13.12 -4.37 -14.94
CA VAL A 36 11.88 -4.66 -14.20
C VAL A 36 11.20 -3.35 -13.78
N TRP A 37 11.94 -2.40 -13.20
CA TRP A 37 11.41 -1.09 -12.83
C TRP A 37 10.81 -0.35 -14.03
N PHE A 38 11.51 -0.35 -15.17
CA PHE A 38 11.04 0.28 -16.39
C PHE A 38 9.72 -0.35 -16.87
N ILE A 39 9.65 -1.67 -16.96
CA ILE A 39 8.43 -2.39 -17.39
C ILE A 39 7.28 -2.13 -16.41
N SER A 40 7.51 -2.23 -15.10
CA SER A 40 6.50 -1.95 -14.08
C SER A 40 6.00 -0.49 -14.15
N SER A 41 6.88 0.47 -14.46
CA SER A 41 6.50 1.87 -14.64
C SER A 41 5.58 2.06 -15.86
N LEU A 42 5.84 1.39 -16.98
CA LEU A 42 4.97 1.44 -18.15
C LEU A 42 3.58 0.85 -17.86
N ILE A 43 3.53 -0.28 -17.13
CA ILE A 43 2.27 -0.90 -16.71
C ILE A 43 1.49 0.04 -15.78
N ALA A 44 2.17 0.65 -14.80
CA ALA A 44 1.56 1.60 -13.87
C ALA A 44 1.03 2.85 -14.60
N LEU A 45 1.78 3.36 -15.58
CA LEU A 45 1.36 4.50 -16.41
C LEU A 45 0.10 4.17 -17.21
N ALA A 46 0.06 3.00 -17.85
CA ALA A 46 -1.13 2.55 -18.58
C ALA A 46 -2.34 2.47 -17.65
N GLY A 47 -2.20 1.88 -16.46
CA GLY A 47 -3.26 1.81 -15.45
C GLY A 47 -3.71 3.19 -14.98
N ALA A 48 -2.79 4.11 -14.72
CA ALA A 48 -3.10 5.48 -14.31
C ALA A 48 -3.91 6.24 -15.38
N LEU A 49 -3.56 6.07 -16.66
CA LEU A 49 -4.30 6.66 -17.77
C LEU A 49 -5.72 6.08 -17.86
N SER A 50 -5.87 4.75 -17.81
CA SER A 50 -7.19 4.11 -17.80
C SER A 50 -8.06 4.56 -16.62
N TYR A 51 -7.50 4.64 -15.42
CA TYR A 51 -8.22 5.14 -14.24
C TYR A 51 -8.54 6.64 -14.34
N SER A 52 -7.70 7.43 -15.00
CA SER A 52 -7.97 8.86 -15.21
C SER A 52 -9.16 9.09 -16.15
N GLU A 53 -9.29 8.29 -17.21
CA GLU A 53 -10.42 8.33 -18.12
C GLU A 53 -11.71 7.87 -17.42
N LEU A 54 -11.62 6.79 -16.64
CA LEU A 54 -12.76 6.31 -15.84
C LEU A 54 -13.20 7.31 -14.78
N GLY A 55 -12.24 7.95 -14.11
CA GLY A 55 -12.50 9.00 -13.11
C GLY A 55 -13.13 10.25 -13.70
N ALA A 56 -12.77 10.61 -14.94
CA ALA A 56 -13.37 11.74 -15.65
C ALA A 56 -14.79 11.43 -16.15
N THR A 57 -15.03 10.20 -16.61
CA THR A 57 -16.32 9.77 -17.17
C THR A 57 -17.35 9.41 -16.09
N LEU A 58 -16.90 8.92 -14.93
CA LEU A 58 -17.73 8.50 -13.81
C LEU A 58 -17.29 9.20 -12.51
N PRO A 59 -17.67 10.48 -12.31
CA PRO A 59 -17.27 11.27 -11.14
C PRO A 59 -18.11 10.91 -9.90
N VAL A 60 -18.05 9.64 -9.49
CA VAL A 60 -18.75 9.11 -8.31
C VAL A 60 -17.75 8.78 -7.22
N ALA A 61 -18.13 9.06 -5.96
CA ALA A 61 -17.36 8.61 -4.81
C ALA A 61 -17.43 7.08 -4.68
N GLY A 62 -16.30 6.42 -4.43
CA GLY A 62 -16.24 4.98 -4.18
C GLY A 62 -15.21 4.19 -5.01
N GLY A 63 -14.47 4.83 -5.91
CA GLY A 63 -13.35 4.21 -6.63
C GLY A 63 -13.75 2.96 -7.43
N GLU A 64 -12.88 1.94 -7.42
CA GLU A 64 -13.07 0.70 -8.20
C GLU A 64 -14.38 -0.01 -7.87
N TYR A 65 -14.79 -0.03 -6.59
CA TYR A 65 -16.08 -0.57 -6.16
C TYR A 65 -17.24 0.09 -6.92
N ALA A 66 -17.24 1.42 -7.02
CA ALA A 66 -18.33 2.16 -7.67
C ALA A 66 -18.37 1.88 -9.18
N TYR A 67 -17.20 1.75 -9.81
CA TYR A 67 -17.08 1.43 -11.23
C TYR A 67 -17.59 0.02 -11.54
N LEU A 68 -17.09 -0.98 -10.82
CA LEU A 68 -17.47 -2.37 -11.03
C LEU A 68 -18.94 -2.62 -10.66
N ARG A 69 -19.44 -1.99 -9.58
CA ARG A 69 -20.85 -2.06 -9.23
C ARG A 69 -21.76 -1.52 -10.32
N ARG A 70 -21.34 -0.44 -10.99
CA ARG A 70 -22.13 0.21 -12.05
C ARG A 70 -22.16 -0.62 -13.33
N VAL A 71 -21.03 -1.23 -13.71
CA VAL A 71 -20.91 -1.98 -14.97
C VAL A 71 -21.41 -3.43 -14.83
N TYR A 72 -21.05 -4.11 -13.73
CA TYR A 72 -21.28 -5.55 -13.55
C TYR A 72 -22.31 -5.88 -12.46
N GLY A 73 -22.87 -4.86 -11.79
CA GLY A 73 -23.91 -5.04 -10.78
C GLY A 73 -23.38 -5.22 -9.34
N PRO A 74 -24.31 -5.36 -8.37
CA PRO A 74 -23.99 -5.25 -6.95
C PRO A 74 -23.08 -6.35 -6.42
N PHE A 75 -23.16 -7.58 -6.95
CA PHE A 75 -22.34 -8.70 -6.49
C PHE A 75 -20.86 -8.51 -6.82
N VAL A 76 -20.53 -8.13 -8.06
CA VAL A 76 -19.14 -7.87 -8.48
C VAL A 76 -18.59 -6.64 -7.77
N GLY A 77 -19.41 -5.60 -7.59
CA GLY A 77 -19.08 -4.47 -6.72
C GLY A 77 -18.71 -4.93 -5.31
N PHE A 78 -19.56 -5.74 -4.66
CA PHE A 78 -19.28 -6.27 -3.33
C PHE A 78 -17.97 -7.06 -3.27
N LEU A 79 -17.70 -7.94 -4.24
CA LEU A 79 -16.44 -8.69 -4.30
C LEU A 79 -15.23 -7.77 -4.41
N SER A 80 -15.28 -6.74 -5.25
CA SER A 80 -14.21 -5.74 -5.36
C SER A 80 -13.96 -5.02 -4.03
N GLY A 81 -15.03 -4.60 -3.35
CA GLY A 81 -14.93 -4.00 -2.02
C GLY A 81 -14.32 -4.96 -0.99
N TRP A 82 -14.75 -6.22 -1.01
CA TRP A 82 -14.23 -7.27 -0.14
C TRP A 82 -12.75 -7.53 -0.37
N THR A 83 -12.33 -7.72 -1.62
CA THR A 83 -10.92 -7.91 -1.99
C THR A 83 -10.07 -6.70 -1.64
N SER A 84 -10.59 -5.48 -1.84
CA SER A 84 -9.89 -4.25 -1.46
C SER A 84 -9.65 -4.18 0.05
N PHE A 85 -10.65 -4.57 0.84
CA PHE A 85 -10.55 -4.60 2.30
C PHE A 85 -9.61 -5.70 2.81
N THR A 86 -9.79 -6.95 2.37
CA THR A 86 -9.04 -8.10 2.91
C THR A 86 -7.63 -8.20 2.34
N THR A 87 -7.44 -7.85 1.08
CA THR A 87 -6.16 -8.05 0.38
C THR A 87 -5.54 -6.72 0.02
N GLY A 88 -6.28 -5.79 -0.58
CA GLY A 88 -5.73 -4.52 -1.08
C GLY A 88 -5.01 -3.72 0.01
N PHE A 89 -5.75 -3.24 1.01
CA PHE A 89 -5.19 -2.41 2.06
C PHE A 89 -4.48 -3.23 3.15
N SER A 90 -5.10 -4.33 3.58
CA SER A 90 -4.55 -5.14 4.68
C SER A 90 -3.20 -5.78 4.32
N ALA A 91 -3.02 -6.29 3.10
CA ALA A 91 -1.74 -6.86 2.70
C ALA A 91 -0.63 -5.80 2.56
N ALA A 92 -0.97 -4.59 2.08
CA ALA A 92 0.01 -3.50 2.00
C ALA A 92 0.50 -3.07 3.39
N ILE A 93 -0.40 -2.96 4.36
CA ILE A 93 -0.08 -2.64 5.76
C ILE A 93 0.79 -3.76 6.37
N ALA A 94 0.41 -5.03 6.16
CA ALA A 94 1.17 -6.18 6.64
C ALA A 94 2.57 -6.26 6.02
N ALA A 95 2.69 -6.06 4.70
CA ALA A 95 3.97 -6.03 4.00
C ALA A 95 4.88 -4.92 4.53
N GLY A 96 4.30 -3.74 4.82
CA GLY A 96 5.03 -2.64 5.47
C GLY A 96 5.58 -3.02 6.84
N ALA A 97 4.76 -3.66 7.69
CA ALA A 97 5.18 -4.08 9.04
C ALA A 97 6.25 -5.18 9.01
N VAL A 98 6.12 -6.17 8.11
CA VAL A 98 7.13 -7.22 7.92
C VAL A 98 8.44 -6.61 7.39
N SER A 99 8.36 -5.66 6.46
CA SER A 99 9.54 -4.95 5.94
C SER A 99 10.26 -4.19 7.06
N PHE A 100 9.50 -3.50 7.93
CA PHE A 100 10.06 -2.82 9.09
C PHE A 100 10.80 -3.79 10.02
N ALA A 101 10.19 -4.91 10.38
CA ALA A 101 10.84 -5.94 11.21
C ALA A 101 12.14 -6.44 10.58
N ALA A 102 12.15 -6.69 9.26
CA ALA A 102 13.34 -7.11 8.53
C ALA A 102 14.46 -6.04 8.54
N TYR A 103 14.12 -4.75 8.45
CA TYR A 103 15.12 -3.69 8.59
C TYR A 103 15.63 -3.56 10.03
N LEU A 104 14.77 -3.74 11.03
CA LEU A 104 15.14 -3.63 12.43
C LEU A 104 16.14 -4.74 12.83
N HIS A 105 15.95 -5.96 12.33
CA HIS A 105 16.91 -7.06 12.52
C HIS A 105 18.29 -6.80 11.91
N ARG A 106 18.36 -6.04 10.81
CA ARG A 106 19.66 -5.65 10.24
C ARG A 106 20.38 -4.59 11.08
N LEU A 107 19.63 -3.77 11.82
CA LEU A 107 20.19 -2.72 12.69
C LEU A 107 20.58 -3.27 14.06
N PHE A 108 19.78 -4.18 14.60
CA PHE A 108 20.03 -4.87 15.85
C PHE A 108 20.04 -6.36 15.55
N PRO A 109 21.18 -7.06 15.69
CA PRO A 109 21.28 -8.50 15.44
C PRO A 109 20.50 -9.27 16.52
N LEU A 110 19.18 -9.24 16.41
CA LEU A 110 18.23 -9.95 17.25
C LEU A 110 18.18 -11.40 16.79
N GLU A 111 18.07 -12.32 17.74
CA GLU A 111 17.94 -13.74 17.45
C GLU A 111 16.59 -14.01 16.76
N ASP A 112 16.63 -14.85 15.73
CA ASP A 112 15.49 -15.34 14.94
C ASP A 112 14.88 -14.35 13.91
N GLU A 113 15.64 -14.09 12.82
CA GLU A 113 15.22 -13.19 11.75
C GLU A 113 13.93 -13.58 11.01
N ARG A 114 13.60 -14.87 10.98
CA ARG A 114 12.49 -15.44 10.18
C ARG A 114 11.38 -16.10 11.01
N GLY A 115 11.55 -16.22 12.32
CA GLY A 115 10.58 -16.88 13.17
C GLY A 115 9.77 -15.90 14.00
N THR A 116 9.61 -16.24 15.27
CA THR A 116 8.60 -15.64 16.15
C THR A 116 8.90 -14.18 16.45
N THR A 117 10.19 -13.83 16.61
CA THR A 117 10.62 -12.45 16.91
C THR A 117 10.18 -11.46 15.84
N SER A 118 10.39 -11.77 14.56
CA SER A 118 9.98 -10.92 13.42
C SER A 118 8.47 -10.70 13.40
N SER A 119 7.70 -11.77 13.63
CA SER A 119 6.24 -11.72 13.65
C SER A 119 5.73 -10.89 14.83
N VAL A 120 6.32 -11.04 16.01
CA VAL A 120 5.97 -10.25 17.21
C VAL A 120 6.28 -8.77 16.99
N LEU A 121 7.42 -8.43 16.40
CA LEU A 121 7.78 -7.04 16.09
C LEU A 121 6.82 -6.41 15.07
N ALA A 122 6.50 -7.13 14.00
CA ALA A 122 5.53 -6.65 13.01
C ALA A 122 4.15 -6.42 13.65
N LEU A 123 3.66 -7.37 14.45
CA LEU A 123 2.39 -7.25 15.16
C LEU A 123 2.41 -6.10 16.18
N ALA A 124 3.50 -5.94 16.94
CA ALA A 124 3.66 -4.85 17.89
C ALA A 124 3.61 -3.49 17.19
N LEU A 125 4.27 -3.35 16.04
CA LEU A 125 4.18 -2.14 15.22
C LEU A 125 2.74 -1.87 14.75
N LEU A 126 2.04 -2.90 14.25
CA LEU A 126 0.65 -2.76 13.83
C LEU A 126 -0.27 -2.32 14.97
N TRP A 127 -0.14 -2.92 16.14
CA TRP A 127 -0.92 -2.54 17.32
C TRP A 127 -0.59 -1.11 17.79
N LEU A 128 0.68 -0.72 17.77
CA LEU A 128 1.09 0.63 18.14
C LEU A 128 0.50 1.67 17.18
N ILE A 129 0.62 1.45 15.87
CA ILE A 129 0.05 2.34 14.85
C ILE A 129 -1.47 2.38 14.96
N THR A 130 -2.12 1.23 15.17
CA THR A 130 -3.57 1.14 15.35
C THR A 130 -4.01 1.93 16.57
N GLY A 131 -3.35 1.75 17.72
CA GLY A 131 -3.63 2.51 18.93
C GLY A 131 -3.47 4.02 18.73
N PHE A 132 -2.40 4.43 18.04
CA PHE A 132 -2.19 5.83 17.68
C PHE A 132 -3.33 6.39 16.81
N HIS A 133 -3.75 5.66 15.77
CA HIS A 133 -4.86 6.08 14.93
C HIS A 133 -6.19 6.15 15.69
N LEU A 134 -6.47 5.22 16.61
CA LEU A 134 -7.69 5.25 17.42
C LEU A 134 -7.77 6.51 18.30
N VAL A 135 -6.67 6.88 18.96
CA VAL A 135 -6.59 8.11 19.77
C VAL A 135 -6.76 9.36 18.89
N GLY A 136 -6.12 9.38 17.70
CA GLY A 136 -6.21 10.50 16.77
C GLY A 136 -7.62 10.71 16.20
N VAL A 137 -8.35 9.62 15.93
CA VAL A 137 -9.76 9.68 15.47
C VAL A 137 -10.66 10.28 16.54
N GLU A 138 -10.45 9.92 17.80
CA GLU A 138 -11.20 10.48 18.93
C GLU A 138 -10.96 12.00 19.06
N GLN A 139 -9.71 12.45 18.94
CA GLN A 139 -9.36 13.88 18.98
C GLN A 139 -9.95 14.68 17.80
N ALA A 140 -9.94 14.11 16.59
CA ALA A 140 -10.57 14.71 15.42
C ALA A 140 -12.11 14.78 15.54
N GLY A 141 -12.73 13.74 16.12
CA GLY A 141 -14.15 13.70 16.43
C GLY A 141 -14.55 14.78 17.46
N PHE A 142 -13.74 14.97 18.50
CA PHE A 142 -13.93 16.05 19.49
C PHE A 142 -13.80 17.45 18.89
N SER A 143 -12.92 17.65 17.89
CA SER A 143 -12.75 18.93 17.21
C SER A 143 -13.90 19.29 16.25
N ASN A 144 -14.63 18.30 15.70
CA ASN A 144 -15.70 18.50 14.72
C ASN A 144 -17.11 18.54 15.36
N GLY A 145 -17.19 18.39 16.68
CA GLY A 145 -18.43 18.43 17.48
C GLY A 145 -18.71 19.79 18.14
N ARG A 146 -18.06 20.89 17.72
CA ARG A 146 -18.35 22.27 18.15
C ARG A 146 -18.67 23.16 16.97
#